data_AF-A0A432J158-F1
#
_entry.id   AF-A0A432J158-F1
#
_cell.length_a   1.000
_cell.length_b   1.000
_cell.length_c   1.000
_cell.angle_alpha   90.00
_cell.angle_beta   90.00
_cell.angle_gamma   90.00
#
_symmetry.space_group_name_H-M   'P 1'
#
loop_
_entity.id
_entity.type
_entity.pdbx_description
1 polymer ?
#
loop_
_entity_poly.entity_id
_entity_poly.type
_entity_poly.pdbx_seq_one_letter_code
_entity_poly.pdbx_strand_id
1 'polypeptide(L)'
;MTFATLFFTILQLLVIALLIVWWLHRMSSGLEWVVFAFVMAATLSYFSGKVFVVPPYRAGCAGICGGWRGFPILTHHIAAGDIVLFDAVSFVRNTLFYYAYLLGFSGMIVWLGRLWRWPVRSWRQRVIFLLVVVLLPLATLPMWVPPPQPQLPVPEQRLAINAARDLRWQLHLRGFMDRSLALEDVRDLPDGESHRVCFRIYTWYYLPYRHVYIDLEPAGVRAIGGAEIPLSDSCWTQPIVLKNME
;
A
#
# COMPACT_ATOMS: atom_id res chain seq x y z
N MET A 1 12.08 -14.12 -16.84
CA MET A 1 11.93 -14.46 -15.40
C MET A 1 13.33 -14.55 -14.81
N THR A 2 13.66 -13.80 -13.76
CA THR A 2 15.00 -13.85 -13.15
C THR A 2 15.13 -15.07 -12.24
N PHE A 3 16.34 -15.61 -12.06
CA PHE A 3 16.60 -16.74 -11.16
C PHE A 3 16.01 -16.51 -9.75
N ALA A 4 16.15 -15.29 -9.22
CA ALA A 4 15.57 -14.89 -7.95
C ALA A 4 14.03 -15.06 -7.91
N THR A 5 13.32 -14.60 -8.95
CA THR A 5 11.85 -14.72 -9.01
C THR A 5 11.37 -16.17 -9.03
N LEU A 6 12.10 -17.06 -9.72
CA LEU A 6 11.80 -18.49 -9.74
C LEU A 6 12.00 -19.09 -8.35
N PHE A 7 13.16 -18.84 -7.73
CA PHE A 7 13.49 -19.34 -6.39
C PHE A 7 12.44 -18.92 -5.34
N PHE A 8 12.07 -17.65 -5.30
CA PHE A 8 11.05 -17.16 -4.38
C PHE A 8 9.69 -17.81 -4.63
N THR A 9 9.33 -18.05 -5.89
CA THR A 9 8.06 -18.71 -6.24
C THR A 9 8.04 -20.16 -5.77
N ILE A 10 9.15 -20.91 -5.96
CA ILE A 10 9.27 -22.29 -5.48
C ILE A 10 9.19 -22.35 -3.95
N LEU A 11 9.95 -21.48 -3.27
CA LEU A 11 9.92 -21.39 -1.81
C LEU A 11 8.51 -21.09 -1.30
N GLN A 12 7.81 -20.17 -1.95
CA GLN A 12 6.45 -19.80 -1.60
C GLN A 12 5.46 -20.98 -1.78
N LEU A 13 5.57 -21.73 -2.88
CA LEU A 13 4.76 -22.93 -3.11
C LEU A 13 5.03 -24.00 -2.04
N LEU A 14 6.28 -24.19 -1.64
CA LEU A 14 6.65 -25.11 -0.56
C LEU A 14 6.00 -24.68 0.78
N VAL A 15 6.10 -23.40 1.13
CA VAL A 15 5.46 -22.85 2.35
C VAL A 15 3.95 -23.06 2.32
N ILE A 16 3.30 -22.78 1.19
CA ILE A 16 1.84 -23.00 1.02
C ILE A 16 1.52 -24.48 1.21
N ALA A 17 2.26 -25.39 0.58
CA ALA A 17 2.02 -26.83 0.70
C ALA A 17 2.11 -27.29 2.17
N LEU A 18 3.14 -26.86 2.90
CA LEU A 18 3.30 -27.17 4.31
C LEU A 18 2.16 -26.61 5.17
N LEU A 19 1.73 -25.38 4.90
CA LEU A 19 0.60 -24.76 5.59
C LEU A 19 -0.72 -25.50 5.31
N ILE A 20 -0.96 -25.93 4.07
CA ILE A 20 -2.14 -26.74 3.71
C ILE A 20 -2.10 -28.06 4.50
N VAL A 21 -0.98 -28.79 4.49
CA VAL A 21 -0.86 -30.04 5.25
C VAL A 21 -1.11 -29.80 6.74
N TRP A 22 -0.57 -28.72 7.30
CA TRP A 22 -0.80 -28.35 8.69
C TRP A 22 -2.30 -28.14 8.97
N TRP A 23 -3.01 -27.39 8.11
CA TRP A 23 -4.44 -27.12 8.28
C TRP A 23 -5.30 -28.38 8.14
N LEU A 24 -5.04 -29.20 7.13
CA LEU A 24 -5.74 -30.46 6.90
C LEU A 24 -5.57 -31.44 8.06
N HIS A 25 -4.38 -31.48 8.68
CA HIS A 25 -4.12 -32.38 9.79
C HIS A 25 -4.65 -31.85 11.13
N ARG A 26 -4.65 -30.53 11.33
CA ARG A 26 -4.90 -29.93 12.66
C ARG A 26 -6.37 -29.67 12.97
N MET A 27 -7.23 -29.53 11.95
CA MET A 27 -8.62 -29.11 12.08
C MET A 27 -9.53 -30.01 11.23
N SER A 28 -10.68 -30.41 11.77
CA SER A 28 -11.67 -31.19 11.01
C SER A 28 -12.24 -30.42 9.82
N SER A 29 -12.38 -29.10 9.94
CA SER A 29 -12.78 -28.17 8.86
C SER A 29 -11.58 -27.58 8.10
N GLY A 30 -10.41 -28.23 8.16
CA GLY A 30 -9.18 -27.71 7.57
C GLY A 30 -9.29 -27.48 6.06
N LEU A 31 -9.94 -28.41 5.34
CA LEU A 31 -10.15 -28.31 3.90
C LEU A 31 -11.03 -27.11 3.53
N GLU A 32 -12.12 -26.89 4.27
CA GLU A 32 -13.03 -25.75 4.06
C GLU A 32 -12.27 -24.43 4.22
N TRP A 33 -11.43 -24.31 5.24
CA TRP A 33 -10.60 -23.13 5.46
C TRP A 33 -9.57 -22.92 4.34
N VAL A 34 -8.90 -23.97 3.89
CA VAL A 34 -7.94 -23.95 2.78
C VAL A 34 -8.60 -23.41 1.50
N VAL A 35 -9.77 -23.93 1.14
CA VAL A 35 -10.52 -23.48 -0.03
C VAL A 35 -11.00 -22.04 0.13
N PHE A 36 -11.57 -21.70 1.29
CA PHE A 36 -12.04 -20.35 1.58
C PHE A 36 -10.89 -19.32 1.52
N ALA A 37 -9.74 -19.64 2.13
CA ALA A 37 -8.58 -18.76 2.13
C ALA A 37 -8.03 -18.55 0.71
N PHE A 38 -8.11 -19.54 -0.18
CA PHE A 38 -7.72 -19.36 -1.59
C PHE A 38 -8.65 -18.37 -2.31
N VAL A 39 -9.97 -18.51 -2.14
CA VAL A 39 -10.94 -17.57 -2.73
C VAL A 39 -10.70 -16.16 -2.20
N MET A 40 -10.55 -16.01 -0.88
CA MET A 40 -10.25 -14.73 -0.24
C MET A 40 -8.93 -14.13 -0.74
N ALA A 41 -7.89 -14.95 -0.96
CA ALA A 41 -6.62 -14.48 -1.49
C ALA A 41 -6.75 -13.93 -2.92
N ALA A 42 -7.53 -14.58 -3.78
CA ALA A 42 -7.80 -14.09 -5.13
C ALA A 42 -8.60 -12.78 -5.11
N THR A 43 -9.59 -12.69 -4.21
CA THR A 43 -10.36 -11.46 -3.99
C THR A 43 -9.48 -10.31 -3.50
N LEU A 44 -8.60 -10.55 -2.51
CA LEU A 44 -7.63 -9.55 -2.04
C LEU A 44 -6.67 -9.13 -3.15
N SER A 45 -6.19 -10.08 -3.95
CA SER A 45 -5.33 -9.77 -5.11
C SER A 45 -6.04 -8.84 -6.09
N TYR A 46 -7.31 -9.09 -6.40
CA TYR A 46 -8.12 -8.22 -7.24
C TYR A 46 -8.30 -6.82 -6.65
N PHE A 47 -8.72 -6.72 -5.39
CA PHE A 47 -8.91 -5.44 -4.72
C PHE A 47 -7.60 -4.67 -4.54
N SER A 48 -6.47 -5.36 -4.36
CA SER A 48 -5.16 -4.71 -4.29
C SER A 48 -4.87 -3.90 -5.55
N GLY A 49 -5.31 -4.38 -6.73
CA GLY A 49 -5.19 -3.67 -8.00
C GLY A 49 -6.12 -2.45 -8.14
N LYS A 50 -7.05 -2.25 -7.21
CA LYS A 50 -7.94 -1.07 -7.17
C LYS A 50 -7.52 -0.06 -6.11
N VAL A 51 -7.11 -0.56 -4.95
CA VAL A 51 -6.71 0.24 -3.80
C VAL A 51 -5.32 0.85 -4.01
N PHE A 52 -4.39 0.05 -4.53
CA PHE A 52 -2.99 0.43 -4.68
C PHE A 52 -2.69 0.76 -6.13
N VAL A 53 -2.62 2.06 -6.41
CA VAL A 53 -2.37 2.59 -7.75
C VAL A 53 -1.21 3.57 -7.67
N VAL A 54 -0.21 3.33 -8.50
CA VAL A 54 0.83 4.31 -8.84
C VAL A 54 0.46 4.85 -10.22
N PRO A 55 0.00 6.12 -10.33
CA PRO A 55 -0.38 6.69 -11.61
C PRO A 55 0.84 6.86 -12.53
N PRO A 56 0.64 7.06 -13.84
CA PRO A 56 1.72 7.51 -14.72
C PRO A 56 2.35 8.80 -14.19
N TYR A 57 3.67 8.85 -14.18
CA TYR A 57 4.45 9.91 -13.54
C TYR A 57 5.51 10.45 -14.51
N ARG A 58 6.00 11.67 -14.27
CA ARG A 58 7.03 12.32 -15.11
C ARG A 58 8.39 12.36 -14.43
N ALA A 59 8.41 12.36 -13.10
CA ALA A 59 9.64 12.43 -12.33
C ALA A 59 10.66 11.36 -12.75
N GLY A 60 11.87 11.81 -13.13
CA GLY A 60 12.96 10.93 -13.53
C GLY A 60 12.86 10.33 -14.94
N CYS A 61 11.94 10.80 -15.77
CA CYS A 61 11.70 10.29 -17.11
C CYS A 61 11.73 11.42 -18.14
N ALA A 62 12.30 11.19 -19.33
CA ALA A 62 12.31 12.17 -20.42
C ALA A 62 10.90 12.49 -20.98
N GLY A 63 9.88 11.74 -20.55
CA GLY A 63 8.48 11.88 -20.93
C GLY A 63 7.58 11.37 -19.80
N ILE A 64 6.55 10.60 -20.15
CA ILE A 64 5.67 9.97 -19.16
C ILE A 64 6.09 8.52 -18.95
N CYS A 65 6.47 8.20 -17.72
CA CYS A 65 6.67 6.82 -17.29
C CYS A 65 5.34 6.14 -16.98
N GLY A 66 5.28 4.85 -17.29
CA GLY A 66 4.12 4.03 -17.00
C GLY A 66 3.90 3.87 -15.49
N GLY A 67 2.63 3.85 -15.09
CA GLY A 67 2.23 3.51 -13.74
C GLY A 67 2.04 2.01 -13.55
N TRP A 68 1.56 1.61 -12.38
CA TRP A 68 1.16 0.23 -12.10
C TRP A 68 0.09 0.15 -11.02
N ARG A 69 -0.53 -1.02 -10.89
CA ARG A 69 -1.48 -1.32 -9.83
C ARG A 69 -1.16 -2.63 -9.15
N GLY A 70 -1.59 -2.77 -7.90
CA GLY A 70 -1.40 -3.98 -7.11
C GLY A 70 -0.28 -3.86 -6.09
N PHE A 71 -0.48 -4.56 -4.98
CA PHE A 71 0.45 -4.63 -3.87
C PHE A 71 0.22 -5.96 -3.14
N PRO A 72 1.25 -6.61 -2.57
CA PRO A 72 2.68 -6.26 -2.64
C PRO A 72 3.32 -6.57 -3.99
N ILE A 73 2.69 -7.40 -4.82
CA ILE A 73 3.15 -7.68 -6.19
C ILE A 73 2.24 -6.90 -7.14
N LEU A 74 2.85 -6.17 -8.08
CA LEU A 74 2.11 -5.48 -9.14
C LEU A 74 1.34 -6.48 -10.00
N THR A 75 0.10 -6.15 -10.35
CA THR A 75 -0.81 -7.02 -11.13
C THR A 75 -1.24 -6.39 -12.44
N HIS A 76 -1.09 -5.08 -12.57
CA HIS A 76 -1.39 -4.35 -13.79
C HIS A 76 -0.31 -3.33 -14.08
N HIS A 77 0.01 -3.15 -15.36
CA HIS A 77 0.82 -2.05 -15.87
C HIS A 77 -0.09 -0.97 -16.45
N ILE A 78 0.27 0.29 -16.27
CA ILE A 78 -0.41 1.43 -16.88
C ILE A 78 0.55 2.03 -17.89
N ALA A 79 0.29 1.87 -19.18
CA ALA A 79 1.10 2.45 -20.24
C ALA A 79 0.83 3.95 -20.38
N ALA A 80 1.68 4.65 -21.15
CA ALA A 80 1.42 6.04 -21.53
C ALA A 80 0.06 6.13 -22.27
N GLY A 81 -0.83 7.00 -21.79
CA GLY A 81 -2.20 7.13 -22.29
C GLY A 81 -3.27 6.35 -21.51
N ASP A 82 -3.00 5.99 -20.25
CA ASP A 82 -3.95 5.35 -19.32
C ASP A 82 -4.46 3.95 -19.74
N ILE A 83 -3.76 3.31 -20.67
CA ILE A 83 -4.05 1.93 -21.07
C ILE A 83 -3.59 0.99 -19.96
N VAL A 84 -4.52 0.24 -19.37
CA VAL A 84 -4.24 -0.70 -18.28
C VAL A 84 -4.09 -2.11 -18.84
N LEU A 85 -2.90 -2.68 -18.69
CA LEU A 85 -2.54 -4.04 -19.11
C LEU A 85 -2.52 -4.97 -17.89
N PHE A 86 -3.30 -6.04 -17.94
CA PHE A 86 -3.35 -7.05 -16.87
C PHE A 86 -2.21 -8.07 -17.04
N ASP A 87 -1.44 -8.29 -15.98
CA ASP A 87 -0.44 -9.36 -15.91
C ASP A 87 -0.98 -10.55 -15.12
N ALA A 88 -1.45 -11.56 -15.84
CA ALA A 88 -1.99 -12.78 -15.25
C ALA A 88 -0.97 -13.54 -14.40
N VAL A 89 0.31 -13.55 -14.78
CA VAL A 89 1.36 -14.27 -14.04
C VAL A 89 1.59 -13.60 -12.69
N SER A 90 1.72 -12.27 -12.69
CA SER A 90 1.91 -11.53 -11.44
C SER A 90 0.64 -11.53 -10.58
N PHE A 91 -0.55 -11.56 -11.17
CA PHE A 91 -1.80 -11.77 -10.43
C PHE A 91 -1.84 -13.11 -9.70
N VAL A 92 -1.43 -14.21 -10.35
CA VAL A 92 -1.33 -15.53 -9.71
C VAL A 92 -0.30 -15.49 -8.57
N ARG A 93 0.87 -14.89 -8.78
CA ARG A 93 1.88 -14.75 -7.73
C ARG A 93 1.39 -13.92 -6.54
N ASN A 94 0.68 -12.83 -6.80
CA ASN A 94 0.08 -12.00 -5.76
C ASN A 94 -1.02 -12.77 -4.99
N THR A 95 -1.81 -13.59 -5.69
CA THR A 95 -2.80 -14.48 -5.09
C THR A 95 -2.14 -15.52 -4.19
N LEU A 96 -1.06 -16.17 -4.65
CA LEU A 96 -0.27 -17.09 -3.82
C LEU A 96 0.32 -16.37 -2.60
N PHE A 97 0.67 -15.08 -2.71
CA PHE A 97 1.20 -14.30 -1.59
C PHE A 97 0.13 -14.12 -0.52
N TYR A 98 -1.03 -13.62 -0.91
CA TYR A 98 -2.16 -13.49 0.00
C TYR A 98 -2.60 -14.83 0.58
N TYR A 99 -2.51 -15.92 -0.20
CA TYR A 99 -2.89 -17.24 0.27
C TYR A 99 -1.94 -17.77 1.36
N ALA A 100 -0.63 -17.67 1.13
CA ALA A 100 0.38 -18.00 2.14
C ALA A 100 0.20 -17.13 3.39
N TYR A 101 -0.03 -15.82 3.21
CA TYR A 101 -0.27 -14.89 4.29
C TYR A 101 -1.52 -15.26 5.11
N LEU A 102 -2.66 -15.50 4.46
CA LEU A 102 -3.91 -15.86 5.13
C LEU A 102 -3.76 -17.18 5.90
N LEU A 103 -3.19 -18.22 5.30
CA LEU A 103 -2.97 -19.51 5.97
C LEU A 103 -2.01 -19.40 7.15
N GLY A 104 -0.90 -18.68 6.98
CA GLY A 104 0.11 -18.49 8.02
C GLY A 104 -0.38 -17.62 9.17
N PHE A 105 -1.00 -16.47 8.85
CA PHE A 105 -1.52 -15.53 9.85
C PHE A 105 -2.68 -16.14 10.63
N SER A 106 -3.62 -16.82 9.97
CA SER A 106 -4.69 -17.55 10.68
C SER A 106 -4.14 -18.70 11.53
N GLY A 107 -3.11 -19.42 11.06
CA GLY A 107 -2.42 -20.45 11.84
C GLY A 107 -1.80 -19.87 13.12
N MET A 108 -1.14 -18.71 13.01
CA MET A 108 -0.62 -17.95 14.15
C MET A 108 -1.72 -17.54 15.12
N ILE A 109 -2.86 -17.03 14.63
CA ILE A 109 -4.02 -16.68 15.47
C ILE A 109 -4.53 -17.90 16.24
N VAL A 110 -4.70 -19.05 15.59
CA VAL A 110 -5.15 -20.29 16.24
C VAL A 110 -4.15 -20.75 17.30
N TRP A 111 -2.85 -20.65 17.00
CA TRP A 111 -1.79 -20.99 17.94
C TRP A 111 -1.80 -20.08 19.17
N LEU A 112 -1.85 -18.75 18.98
CA LEU A 112 -1.97 -17.77 20.06
C LEU A 112 -3.25 -17.96 20.87
N GLY A 113 -4.37 -18.26 20.22
CA GLY A 113 -5.65 -18.52 20.89
C GLY A 113 -5.58 -19.74 21.83
N ARG A 114 -4.83 -20.78 21.44
CA ARG A 114 -4.59 -21.94 22.31
C ARG A 114 -3.73 -21.57 23.52
N LEU A 115 -2.64 -20.83 23.33
CA LEU A 115 -1.82 -20.32 24.43
C LEU A 115 -2.65 -19.44 25.39
N TRP A 116 -3.56 -18.65 24.84
CA TRP A 116 -4.47 -17.80 25.60
C TRP A 116 -5.62 -18.55 26.28
N ARG A 117 -5.75 -19.87 26.07
CA ARG A 117 -6.84 -20.73 26.55
C ARG A 117 -8.22 -20.24 26.11
N TRP A 118 -8.34 -19.84 24.85
CA TRP A 118 -9.54 -19.27 24.23
C TRP A 118 -10.89 -19.90 24.63
N PRO A 119 -11.05 -21.25 24.71
CA PRO A 119 -12.35 -21.86 25.01
C PRO A 119 -12.93 -21.44 26.37
N VAL A 120 -12.08 -21.19 27.37
CA VAL A 120 -12.50 -20.88 28.75
C VAL A 120 -12.67 -19.37 28.99
N ARG A 121 -12.24 -18.53 28.04
CA ARG A 121 -12.27 -17.07 28.17
C ARG A 121 -13.66 -16.51 27.97
N SER A 122 -13.98 -15.45 28.72
CA SER A 122 -15.23 -14.70 28.56
C SER A 122 -15.30 -14.01 27.20
N TRP A 123 -16.51 -13.67 26.74
CA TRP A 123 -16.70 -13.01 25.45
C TRP A 123 -15.90 -11.69 25.33
N ARG A 124 -15.81 -10.90 26.43
CA ARG A 124 -15.04 -9.65 26.46
C ARG A 124 -13.56 -9.90 26.18
N GLN A 125 -12.99 -10.93 26.80
CA GLN A 125 -11.59 -11.31 26.59
C GLN A 125 -11.33 -11.82 25.17
N ARG A 126 -12.31 -12.52 24.58
CA ARG A 126 -12.25 -12.96 23.17
C ARG A 126 -12.24 -11.77 22.21
N VAL A 127 -13.12 -10.79 22.43
CA VAL A 127 -13.15 -9.55 21.64
C VAL A 127 -11.82 -8.79 21.78
N ILE A 128 -11.32 -8.58 23.01
CA ILE A 128 -10.04 -7.91 23.24
C ILE A 128 -8.91 -8.63 22.49
N PHE A 129 -8.86 -9.96 22.53
CA PHE A 129 -7.86 -10.72 21.79
C PHE A 129 -7.98 -10.50 20.27
N LEU A 130 -9.19 -10.47 19.69
CA LEU A 130 -9.34 -10.17 18.26
C LEU A 130 -8.90 -8.75 17.92
N LEU A 131 -9.25 -7.78 18.77
CA LEU A 131 -8.81 -6.39 18.59
C LEU A 131 -7.26 -6.31 18.59
N VAL A 132 -6.61 -6.98 19.53
CA VAL A 132 -5.14 -6.90 19.71
C VAL A 132 -4.36 -7.76 18.72
N VAL A 133 -4.84 -8.96 18.38
CA VAL A 133 -4.09 -9.92 17.56
C VAL A 133 -4.43 -9.80 16.07
N VAL A 134 -5.62 -9.31 15.73
CA VAL A 134 -6.08 -9.20 14.33
C VAL A 134 -6.14 -7.75 13.89
N LEU A 135 -6.96 -6.93 14.57
CA LEU A 135 -7.22 -5.56 14.09
C LEU A 135 -6.04 -4.62 14.30
N LEU A 136 -5.35 -4.71 15.44
CA LEU A 136 -4.23 -3.82 15.74
C LEU A 136 -3.05 -4.02 14.77
N PRO A 137 -2.55 -5.24 14.50
CA PRO A 137 -1.49 -5.42 13.50
C PRO A 137 -1.91 -4.91 12.12
N LEU A 138 -3.14 -5.17 11.70
CA LEU A 138 -3.66 -4.68 10.43
C LEU A 138 -3.74 -3.15 10.38
N ALA A 139 -4.23 -2.52 11.45
CA ALA A 139 -4.30 -1.07 11.60
C ALA A 139 -2.91 -0.42 11.64
N THR A 140 -1.89 -1.14 12.12
CA THR A 140 -0.53 -0.61 12.21
C THR A 140 0.32 -0.91 10.98
N LEU A 141 -0.16 -1.73 10.04
CA LEU A 141 0.57 -2.13 8.84
C LEU A 141 1.15 -0.94 8.04
N PRO A 142 0.45 0.20 7.86
CA PRO A 142 0.98 1.36 7.10
C PRO A 142 2.21 2.02 7.71
N MET A 143 2.55 1.70 8.97
CA MET A 143 3.75 2.22 9.63
C MET A 143 4.99 1.38 9.31
N TRP A 144 4.80 0.09 9.04
CA TRP A 144 5.89 -0.87 8.84
C TRP A 144 6.19 -1.10 7.37
N VAL A 145 5.15 -0.98 6.55
CA VAL A 145 5.23 -1.21 5.12
C VAL A 145 4.97 0.15 4.46
N PRO A 146 5.83 0.62 3.55
CA PRO A 146 5.52 1.80 2.75
C PRO A 146 4.48 1.41 1.68
N PRO A 147 3.51 2.27 1.37
CA PRO A 147 2.66 2.07 0.20
C PRO A 147 3.51 2.04 -1.08
N PRO A 148 3.00 1.42 -2.16
CA PRO A 148 3.70 1.42 -3.44
C PRO A 148 3.82 2.87 -3.95
N GLN A 149 5.01 3.19 -4.45
CA GLN A 149 5.37 4.53 -4.92
C GLN A 149 6.42 4.42 -6.04
N PRO A 150 6.57 5.44 -6.91
CA PRO A 150 7.55 5.42 -7.99
C PRO A 150 8.97 5.41 -7.44
N GLN A 151 9.86 4.74 -8.17
CA GLN A 151 11.31 4.80 -7.91
C GLN A 151 11.87 5.97 -8.72
N LEU A 152 12.38 6.97 -8.01
CA LEU A 152 12.90 8.19 -8.62
C LEU A 152 14.43 8.20 -8.65
N PRO A 153 15.04 8.91 -9.62
CA PRO A 153 16.44 9.30 -9.56
C PRO A 153 16.70 10.23 -8.36
N VAL A 154 17.98 10.37 -8.01
CA VAL A 154 18.43 11.07 -6.79
C VAL A 154 17.93 12.52 -6.67
N PRO A 155 17.94 13.36 -7.71
CA PRO A 155 17.49 14.75 -7.61
C PRO A 155 16.02 14.87 -7.19
N GLU A 156 15.13 14.17 -7.88
CA GLU A 156 13.69 14.19 -7.62
C GLU A 156 13.35 13.44 -6.33
N GLN A 157 14.12 12.39 -6.00
CA GLN A 157 14.02 11.72 -4.71
C GLN A 157 14.32 12.69 -3.54
N ARG A 158 15.29 13.59 -3.69
CA ARG A 158 15.58 14.62 -2.69
C ARG A 158 14.39 15.54 -2.46
N LEU A 159 13.76 16.00 -3.55
CA LEU A 159 12.54 16.83 -3.49
C LEU A 159 11.41 16.09 -2.77
N ALA A 160 11.17 14.83 -3.13
CA ALA A 160 10.15 14.00 -2.49
C ALA A 160 10.41 13.79 -0.99
N ILE A 161 11.67 13.58 -0.58
CA ILE A 161 12.03 13.43 0.84
C ILE A 161 11.81 14.73 1.62
N ASN A 162 12.23 15.88 1.07
CA ASN A 162 12.05 17.18 1.72
C ASN A 162 10.56 17.52 1.85
N ALA A 163 9.80 17.35 0.78
CA ALA A 163 8.35 17.50 0.75
C ALA A 163 7.64 16.58 1.78
N ALA A 164 8.02 15.31 1.84
CA ALA A 164 7.45 14.36 2.79
C ALA A 164 7.79 14.72 4.24
N ARG A 165 8.98 15.27 4.49
CA ARG A 165 9.40 15.73 5.82
C ARG A 165 8.53 16.89 6.29
N ASP A 166 8.31 17.89 5.44
CA ASP A 166 7.47 19.05 5.76
C ASP A 166 6.01 18.63 5.96
N LEU A 167 5.49 17.76 5.10
CA LEU A 167 4.13 17.22 5.22
C LEU A 167 3.94 16.40 6.50
N ARG A 168 4.87 15.52 6.87
CA ARG A 168 4.73 14.69 8.08
C ARG A 168 4.55 15.52 9.34
N TRP A 169 5.22 16.67 9.43
CA TRP A 169 5.05 17.59 10.55
C TRP A 169 3.63 18.15 10.58
N GLN A 170 3.10 18.55 9.44
CA GLN A 170 1.73 19.07 9.32
C GLN A 170 0.67 17.99 9.55
N LEU A 171 0.87 16.76 9.05
CA LEU A 171 -0.08 15.65 9.20
C LEU A 171 -0.23 15.22 10.65
N HIS A 172 0.85 15.23 11.44
CA HIS A 172 0.78 14.97 12.88
C HIS A 172 -0.12 15.97 13.61
N LEU A 173 -0.25 17.19 13.09
CA LEU A 173 -1.11 18.25 13.65
C LEU A 173 -2.53 18.21 13.08
N ARG A 174 -2.74 17.68 11.87
CA ARG A 174 -4.01 17.81 11.12
C ARG A 174 -4.99 16.66 11.28
N GLY A 175 -4.58 15.43 11.61
CA GLY A 175 -5.58 14.36 11.75
C GLY A 175 -5.10 12.99 12.21
N PHE A 176 -5.92 12.33 13.02
CA PHE A 176 -5.68 10.96 13.51
C PHE A 176 -5.61 9.91 12.39
N MET A 177 -6.26 10.16 11.25
CA MET A 177 -6.42 9.19 10.16
C MET A 177 -5.25 9.15 9.18
N ASP A 178 -4.41 10.18 9.11
CA ASP A 178 -3.31 10.22 8.15
C ASP A 178 -2.09 9.47 8.69
N ARG A 179 -1.70 8.38 8.02
CA ARG A 179 -0.65 7.49 8.54
C ARG A 179 0.52 7.29 7.60
N SER A 180 0.26 7.16 6.31
CA SER A 180 1.31 6.89 5.34
C SER A 180 1.14 7.75 4.10
N LEU A 181 2.28 8.15 3.54
CA LEU A 181 2.38 8.93 2.30
C LEU A 181 2.95 8.02 1.22
N ALA A 182 2.25 7.93 0.09
CA ALA A 182 2.80 7.40 -1.14
C ALA A 182 3.09 8.56 -2.07
N LEU A 183 4.31 8.65 -2.57
CA LEU A 183 4.61 9.56 -3.65
C LEU A 183 3.82 9.15 -4.91
N GLU A 184 3.21 10.11 -5.59
CA GLU A 184 2.59 9.89 -6.90
C GLU A 184 3.48 10.40 -8.02
N ASP A 185 3.95 11.65 -7.93
CA ASP A 185 4.76 12.29 -8.98
C ASP A 185 5.46 13.57 -8.46
N VAL A 186 6.47 14.03 -9.19
CA VAL A 186 7.23 15.28 -8.96
C VAL A 186 7.35 16.01 -10.29
N ARG A 187 7.01 17.30 -10.33
CA ARG A 187 7.14 18.11 -11.55
C ARG A 187 7.54 19.53 -11.21
N ASP A 188 8.23 20.16 -12.16
CA ASP A 188 8.41 21.60 -12.16
C ASP A 188 7.07 22.29 -12.39
N LEU A 189 6.88 23.42 -11.71
CA LEU A 189 5.77 24.33 -11.95
C LEU A 189 5.99 25.11 -13.26
N PRO A 190 4.95 25.75 -13.83
CA PRO A 190 5.07 26.50 -15.08
C PRO A 190 6.05 27.68 -15.04
N ASP A 191 6.43 28.13 -13.84
CA ASP A 191 7.48 29.12 -13.63
C ASP A 191 8.89 28.57 -13.95
N GLY A 192 9.06 27.25 -13.99
CA GLY A 192 10.31 26.56 -14.32
C GLY A 192 11.35 26.58 -13.21
N GLU A 193 11.05 27.19 -12.07
CA GLU A 193 11.95 27.28 -10.92
C GLU A 193 11.44 26.46 -9.74
N SER A 194 10.14 26.53 -9.45
CA SER A 194 9.54 25.87 -8.29
C SER A 194 9.13 24.43 -8.61
N HIS A 195 9.03 23.61 -7.56
CA HIS A 195 8.73 22.18 -7.70
C HIS A 195 7.42 21.85 -7.02
N ARG A 196 6.54 21.09 -7.66
CA ARG A 196 5.38 20.49 -7.01
C ARG A 196 5.60 19.00 -6.79
N VAL A 197 5.36 18.57 -5.56
CA VAL A 197 5.42 17.16 -5.18
C VAL A 197 4.03 16.69 -4.76
N CYS A 198 3.56 15.61 -5.39
CA CYS A 198 2.24 15.04 -5.18
C CYS A 198 2.31 13.74 -4.38
N PHE A 199 1.47 13.62 -3.35
CA PHE A 199 1.34 12.41 -2.55
C PHE A 199 -0.11 11.96 -2.45
N ARG A 200 -0.27 10.66 -2.24
CA ARG A 200 -1.50 10.01 -1.79
C ARG A 200 -1.37 9.65 -0.31
N ILE A 201 -2.38 10.02 0.46
CA ILE A 201 -2.46 9.69 1.89
C ILE A 201 -3.24 8.38 2.07
N TYR A 202 -2.68 7.50 2.90
CA TYR A 202 -3.31 6.27 3.35
C TYR A 202 -3.63 6.30 4.84
N THR A 203 -4.76 5.69 5.19
CA THR A 203 -5.24 5.56 6.58
C THR A 203 -4.61 4.39 7.33
N TRP A 204 -4.96 4.23 8.62
CA TRP A 204 -4.59 3.07 9.45
C TRP A 204 -4.84 1.72 8.77
N TYR A 205 -5.92 1.58 8.00
CA TYR A 205 -6.24 0.31 7.32
C TYR A 205 -5.75 0.26 5.87
N TYR A 206 -4.75 1.08 5.53
CA TYR A 206 -4.20 1.14 4.18
C TYR A 206 -5.22 1.48 3.09
N LEU A 207 -6.31 2.17 3.47
CA LEU A 207 -7.27 2.71 2.53
C LEU A 207 -6.81 4.08 2.05
N PRO A 208 -6.81 4.36 0.74
CA PRO A 208 -6.52 5.68 0.22
C PRO A 208 -7.58 6.65 0.70
N TYR A 209 -7.17 7.87 1.06
CA TYR A 209 -8.07 8.86 1.66
C TYR A 209 -8.18 10.14 0.84
N ARG A 210 -7.04 10.75 0.50
CA ARG A 210 -6.96 12.02 -0.25
C ARG A 210 -5.60 12.18 -0.92
N HIS A 211 -5.52 13.08 -1.88
CA HIS A 211 -4.26 13.57 -2.41
C HIS A 211 -3.82 14.80 -1.61
N VAL A 212 -2.52 15.04 -1.57
CA VAL A 212 -1.94 16.28 -1.07
C VAL A 212 -0.79 16.66 -1.98
N TYR A 213 -0.66 17.95 -2.29
CA TYR A 213 0.55 18.45 -2.91
C TYR A 213 1.23 19.47 -2.01
N ILE A 214 2.52 19.60 -2.22
CA ILE A 214 3.33 20.66 -1.65
C ILE A 214 4.17 21.28 -2.76
N ASP A 215 4.17 22.60 -2.78
CA ASP A 215 5.01 23.40 -3.66
C ASP A 215 6.26 23.77 -2.88
N LEU A 216 7.42 23.51 -3.48
CA LEU A 216 8.74 23.80 -2.93
C LEU A 216 9.38 24.94 -3.72
N GLU A 217 10.16 25.76 -3.01
CA GLU A 217 11.03 26.76 -3.61
C GLU A 217 12.07 26.12 -4.57
N PRO A 218 12.80 26.89 -5.38
CA PRO A 218 13.69 26.34 -6.39
C PRO A 218 14.84 25.46 -5.87
N ALA A 219 15.30 25.71 -4.64
CA ALA A 219 16.26 24.83 -3.98
C ALA A 219 15.67 23.46 -3.59
N GLY A 220 14.34 23.38 -3.50
CA GLY A 220 13.60 22.18 -3.14
C GLY A 220 13.66 21.86 -1.66
N VAL A 221 13.92 22.85 -0.80
CA VAL A 221 14.16 22.66 0.64
C VAL A 221 12.97 23.13 1.47
N ARG A 222 12.39 24.28 1.15
CA ARG A 222 11.25 24.85 1.88
C ARG A 222 9.96 24.77 1.10
N ALA A 223 8.88 24.42 1.79
CA ALA A 223 7.53 24.57 1.30
C ALA A 223 7.13 26.05 1.16
N ILE A 224 6.63 26.41 -0.02
CA ILE A 224 6.06 27.73 -0.33
C ILE A 224 4.54 27.68 -0.44
N GLY A 225 3.97 26.48 -0.57
CA GLY A 225 2.53 26.28 -0.65
C GLY A 225 2.15 24.80 -0.58
N GLY A 226 0.87 24.51 -0.56
CA GLY A 226 0.34 23.15 -0.57
C GLY A 226 -1.15 23.13 -0.28
N ALA A 227 -1.83 22.09 -0.73
CA ALA A 227 -3.24 21.88 -0.43
C ALA A 227 -3.62 20.40 -0.49
N GLU A 228 -4.76 20.10 0.13
CA GLU A 228 -5.40 18.80 0.05
C GLU A 228 -6.34 18.77 -1.16
N ILE A 229 -6.39 17.62 -1.83
CA ILE A 229 -7.18 17.42 -3.03
C ILE A 229 -8.00 16.12 -2.85
N PRO A 230 -9.31 16.12 -3.20
CA PRO A 230 -10.12 14.90 -3.19
C PRO A 230 -9.51 13.78 -4.05
N LEU A 231 -9.74 12.51 -3.70
CA LEU A 231 -9.26 11.37 -4.50
C LEU A 231 -9.83 11.33 -5.93
N SER A 232 -10.97 11.96 -6.16
CA SER A 232 -11.60 12.06 -7.48
C SER A 232 -10.81 12.94 -8.45
N ASP A 233 -10.01 13.86 -7.91
CA ASP A 233 -9.39 14.93 -8.66
C ASP A 233 -7.90 14.63 -8.85
N SER A 234 -7.33 15.15 -9.94
CA SER A 234 -5.91 15.01 -10.18
C SER A 234 -5.13 15.88 -9.19
N CYS A 235 -4.02 15.35 -8.68
CA CYS A 235 -3.09 16.16 -7.89
C CYS A 235 -2.48 17.33 -8.70
N TRP A 236 -2.61 17.28 -10.03
CA TRP A 236 -2.12 18.30 -10.96
C TRP A 236 -3.18 19.30 -11.40
N THR A 237 -4.45 19.10 -11.05
CA THR A 237 -5.47 20.14 -11.20
C THR A 237 -5.20 21.20 -10.14
N GLN A 238 -4.90 22.45 -10.56
CA GLN A 238 -4.70 23.53 -9.61
C GLN A 238 -5.97 23.67 -8.75
N PRO A 239 -5.89 23.60 -7.41
CA PRO A 239 -7.03 23.97 -6.61
C PRO A 239 -7.32 25.45 -6.88
N ILE A 240 -8.61 25.78 -6.93
CA ILE A 240 -9.06 27.16 -6.86
C ILE A 240 -8.41 27.75 -5.61
N VAL A 241 -7.53 28.73 -5.82
CA VAL A 241 -6.70 29.37 -4.81
C VAL A 241 -7.51 29.66 -3.55
N LEU A 242 -7.29 28.89 -2.46
CA LEU A 242 -7.63 29.37 -1.13
C LEU A 242 -6.52 30.34 -0.75
N LYS A 243 -6.79 31.60 -1.11
CA LYS A 243 -6.08 32.76 -0.63
C LYS A 243 -6.08 32.70 0.90
N ASN A 244 -4.88 32.83 1.47
CA ASN A 244 -4.53 33.07 2.88
C ASN A 244 -3.91 31.85 3.60
N MET A 245 -2.60 31.69 3.38
CA MET A 245 -1.71 31.28 4.46
C MET A 245 -1.02 32.55 4.96
N GLU A 246 -1.64 33.20 5.94
CA GLU A 246 -0.97 34.07 6.92
C GLU A 246 -0.65 33.23 8.17
#